data_AF-A0A2D6VI45-F1
#
_entry.id   AF-A0A2D6VI45-F1
#
_cell.length_a   1.000
_cell.length_b   1.000
_cell.length_c   1.000
_cell.angle_alpha   90.00
_cell.angle_beta   90.00
_cell.angle_gamma   90.00
#
_symmetry.space_group_name_H-M   'P 1'
#
loop_
_entity.id
_entity.type
_entity.pdbx_description
1 polymer ?
#
loop_
_entity_poly.entity_id
_entity_poly.type
_entity_poly.pdbx_seq_one_letter_code
_entity_poly.pdbx_strand_id
1 'polypeptide(L)'
;MRGEVKPAILGGLEIGFFRMVQLGGDDRPEGFSTWVDAFLSQDNYGANTGNNNLSNEPGNQLAGIDLRWKVFDAPIALYGQIVGEDEDKFLPNCLMFQYGIEGWHKFDDSTLRIFVEYADLTSYWWTDDPRTRNITYGHHIYNDGYRYRGRPIGHWADQDSQILSFGGVLQTENEIGWGTIIRTGKLNEDGTGITSSVSASTLTDYFSLDIFNSRSYQAYELSVNTSFGWESLKPAGGKTDEGLAGYLTLTRAF
;
A
#
# COMPACT_ATOMS: atom_id res chain seq x y z
N MET A 1 15.15 1.64 -1.16
CA MET A 1 15.72 1.33 -2.49
C MET A 1 14.73 0.52 -3.31
N ARG A 2 14.72 0.69 -4.64
CA ARG A 2 13.87 -0.09 -5.56
C ARG A 2 14.65 -0.37 -6.84
N GLY A 3 14.53 -1.59 -7.36
CA GLY A 3 14.98 -1.97 -8.70
C GLY A 3 13.84 -2.60 -9.48
N GLU A 4 13.94 -2.58 -10.80
CA GLU A 4 12.95 -3.16 -11.72
C GLU A 4 13.66 -3.81 -12.89
N VAL A 5 13.14 -4.96 -13.34
CA VAL A 5 13.61 -5.69 -14.51
C VAL A 5 12.45 -6.12 -15.40
N LYS A 6 12.69 -6.15 -16.72
CA LYS A 6 11.73 -6.60 -17.74
C LYS A 6 12.34 -7.79 -18.49
N PRO A 7 12.13 -9.03 -18.02
CA PRO A 7 12.79 -10.20 -18.60
C PRO A 7 12.31 -10.45 -20.03
N ALA A 8 13.26 -10.56 -20.98
CA ALA A 8 12.94 -10.77 -22.39
C ALA A 8 12.27 -12.13 -22.68
N ILE A 9 12.40 -13.11 -21.77
CA ILE A 9 11.81 -14.46 -21.90
C ILE A 9 10.28 -14.47 -21.83
N LEU A 10 9.66 -13.45 -21.23
CA LEU A 10 8.20 -13.31 -21.17
C LEU A 10 7.82 -11.86 -21.47
N GLY A 11 7.33 -11.63 -22.68
CA GLY A 11 6.87 -10.31 -23.11
C GLY A 11 5.80 -9.74 -22.18
N GLY A 12 5.93 -8.45 -21.85
CA GLY A 12 4.98 -7.73 -21.01
C GLY A 12 5.13 -7.98 -19.51
N LEU A 13 6.08 -8.81 -19.07
CA LEU A 13 6.38 -9.02 -17.65
C LEU A 13 7.35 -7.95 -17.13
N GLU A 14 7.01 -7.38 -15.99
CA GLU A 14 7.80 -6.43 -15.21
C GLU A 14 7.89 -6.98 -13.78
N ILE A 15 9.10 -7.02 -13.22
CA ILE A 15 9.36 -7.48 -11.86
C ILE A 15 10.09 -6.37 -11.13
N GLY A 16 9.50 -5.88 -10.04
CA GLY A 16 10.10 -4.96 -9.10
C GLY A 16 10.57 -5.68 -7.84
N PHE A 17 11.62 -5.15 -7.23
CA PHE A 17 12.07 -5.52 -5.89
C PHE A 17 12.44 -4.25 -5.14
N PHE A 18 12.17 -4.22 -3.84
CA PHE A 18 12.45 -3.05 -3.02
C PHE A 18 12.76 -3.42 -1.59
N ARG A 19 13.46 -2.50 -0.92
CA ARG A 19 13.74 -2.54 0.51
C ARG A 19 13.58 -1.15 1.10
N MET A 20 12.89 -1.05 2.22
CA MET A 20 12.72 0.16 3.01
C MET A 20 13.38 -0.08 4.37
N VAL A 21 14.03 0.95 4.89
CA VAL A 21 14.70 0.89 6.19
C VAL A 21 14.37 2.17 6.94
N GLN A 22 13.89 2.03 8.16
CA GLN A 22 13.64 3.11 9.13
C GLN A 22 14.78 3.06 10.15
N LEU A 23 15.63 4.10 10.15
CA LEU A 23 16.86 4.21 10.93
C LEU A 23 16.92 5.55 11.68
N GLY A 24 17.82 5.62 12.66
CA GLY A 24 18.12 6.85 13.42
C GLY A 24 17.07 7.22 14.47
N GLY A 25 17.15 8.45 14.99
CA GLY A 25 16.33 8.96 16.08
C GLY A 25 17.12 9.17 17.38
N ASP A 26 16.46 9.78 18.37
CA ASP A 26 17.06 10.02 19.69
C ASP A 26 17.58 8.70 20.29
N ASP A 27 18.84 8.72 20.76
CA ASP A 27 19.56 7.56 21.31
C ASP A 27 19.75 6.38 20.32
N ARG A 28 19.73 6.63 19.00
CA ARG A 28 19.94 5.61 17.97
C ARG A 28 21.21 5.85 17.15
N PRO A 29 21.86 4.80 16.62
CA PRO A 29 22.99 4.97 15.71
C PRO A 29 22.57 5.65 14.39
N GLU A 30 23.28 6.70 13.99
CA GLU A 30 23.00 7.48 12.76
C GLU A 30 24.20 7.55 11.80
N GLY A 31 25.29 6.86 12.14
CA GLY A 31 26.53 6.88 11.37
C GLY A 31 26.37 6.25 9.98
N PHE A 32 27.24 6.63 9.06
CA PHE A 32 27.31 6.02 7.72
C PHE A 32 27.50 4.50 7.77
N SER A 33 28.21 3.98 8.77
CA SER A 33 28.36 2.54 8.99
C SER A 33 27.00 1.87 9.27
N THR A 34 26.15 2.47 10.10
CA THR A 34 24.79 1.97 10.39
C THR A 34 23.95 1.85 9.12
N TRP A 35 24.05 2.85 8.23
CA TRP A 35 23.38 2.82 6.94
C TRP A 35 23.88 1.69 6.04
N VAL A 36 25.20 1.46 6.01
CA VAL A 36 25.81 0.38 5.22
C VAL A 36 25.43 -0.99 5.77
N ASP A 37 25.44 -1.16 7.09
CA ASP A 37 25.10 -2.43 7.76
C ASP A 37 23.63 -2.81 7.50
N ALA A 38 22.72 -1.85 7.64
CA ALA A 38 21.30 -2.04 7.34
C ALA A 38 21.01 -2.25 5.84
N PHE A 39 21.81 -1.62 4.97
CA PHE A 39 21.70 -1.83 3.52
C PHE A 39 22.16 -3.22 3.09
N LEU A 40 23.19 -3.77 3.74
CA LEU A 40 23.76 -5.08 3.41
C LEU A 40 23.06 -6.25 4.13
N SER A 41 21.99 -6.00 4.89
CA SER A 41 21.29 -7.02 5.70
C SER A 41 22.25 -7.76 6.65
N GLN A 42 23.16 -7.01 7.29
CA GLN A 42 24.14 -7.54 8.25
C GLN A 42 23.74 -7.25 9.70
N ASP A 43 22.44 -7.16 9.98
CA ASP A 43 21.99 -6.52 11.22
C ASP A 43 20.71 -7.09 11.86
N ASN A 44 20.02 -8.03 11.22
CA ASN A 44 18.86 -8.69 11.84
C ASN A 44 19.28 -9.45 13.11
N TYR A 45 18.53 -9.23 14.19
CA TYR A 45 18.68 -9.97 15.44
C TYR A 45 18.61 -11.49 15.16
N GLY A 46 19.67 -12.22 15.52
CA GLY A 46 19.71 -13.68 15.38
C GLY A 46 20.01 -14.22 13.97
N ALA A 47 20.10 -13.41 12.92
CA ALA A 47 20.47 -13.87 11.58
C ALA A 47 21.89 -13.42 11.18
N ASN A 48 22.77 -14.39 10.94
CA ASN A 48 24.10 -14.30 10.31
C ASN A 48 25.21 -13.42 10.94
N THR A 49 24.97 -12.68 12.03
CA THR A 49 25.95 -11.69 12.54
C THR A 49 26.48 -11.97 13.94
N GLY A 50 25.86 -12.90 14.69
CA GLY A 50 26.20 -13.19 16.08
C GLY A 50 25.84 -12.06 17.06
N ASN A 51 25.06 -11.06 16.62
CA ASN A 51 24.59 -9.98 17.46
C ASN A 51 23.35 -10.42 18.25
N ASN A 52 23.53 -10.67 19.55
CA ASN A 52 22.50 -11.16 20.47
C ASN A 52 21.91 -10.03 21.34
N ASN A 53 22.15 -8.77 21.00
CA ASN A 53 21.61 -7.63 21.74
C ASN A 53 20.53 -6.91 20.92
N LEU A 54 19.27 -7.05 21.34
CA LEU A 54 18.10 -6.36 20.77
C LEU A 54 18.29 -4.83 20.73
N SER A 55 19.07 -4.24 21.64
CA SER A 55 19.33 -2.79 21.63
C SER A 55 20.19 -2.33 20.45
N ASN A 56 20.88 -3.26 19.77
CA ASN A 56 21.80 -2.97 18.67
C ASN A 56 21.21 -3.27 17.30
N GLU A 57 19.95 -3.72 17.22
CA GLU A 57 19.24 -3.79 15.93
C GLU A 57 19.11 -2.35 15.40
N PRO A 58 19.70 -2.02 14.25
CA PRO A 58 19.88 -0.64 13.85
C PRO A 58 18.63 -0.03 13.25
N GLY A 59 17.66 -0.82 12.77
CA GLY A 59 16.46 -0.30 12.09
C GLY A 59 15.27 -1.25 12.02
N ASN A 60 14.12 -0.69 11.64
CA ASN A 60 12.97 -1.44 11.14
C ASN A 60 13.10 -1.59 9.62
N GLN A 61 12.77 -2.77 9.07
CA GLN A 61 13.00 -3.08 7.66
C GLN A 61 11.75 -3.68 7.01
N LEU A 62 11.48 -3.27 5.78
CA LEU A 62 10.47 -3.91 4.94
C LEU A 62 11.11 -4.28 3.61
N ALA A 63 10.87 -5.47 3.11
CA ALA A 63 11.36 -5.90 1.82
C ALA A 63 10.24 -6.58 1.02
N GLY A 64 10.21 -6.35 -0.29
CA GLY A 64 9.15 -6.88 -1.11
C GLY A 64 9.52 -7.06 -2.56
N ILE A 65 8.67 -7.85 -3.23
CA ILE A 65 8.70 -8.10 -4.66
C ILE A 65 7.33 -7.74 -5.20
N ASP A 66 7.30 -7.07 -6.33
CA ASP A 66 6.08 -6.83 -7.09
C ASP A 66 6.26 -7.27 -8.54
N LEU A 67 5.14 -7.63 -9.16
CA LEU A 67 5.08 -8.04 -10.54
C LEU A 67 3.91 -7.38 -11.23
N ARG A 68 4.08 -7.09 -12.51
CA ARG A 68 3.01 -6.74 -13.42
C ARG A 68 3.22 -7.45 -14.74
N TRP A 69 2.21 -8.14 -15.22
CA TRP A 69 2.25 -8.86 -16.48
C TRP A 69 1.13 -8.40 -17.40
N LYS A 70 1.48 -7.69 -18.48
CA LYS A 70 0.57 -7.48 -19.61
C LYS A 70 0.40 -8.80 -20.36
N VAL A 71 -0.82 -9.32 -20.39
CA VAL A 71 -1.14 -10.65 -20.92
C VAL A 71 -1.09 -10.61 -22.45
N PHE A 72 0.09 -10.89 -23.01
CA PHE A 72 0.32 -10.88 -24.46
C PHE A 72 -0.17 -9.57 -25.11
N ASP A 73 -0.98 -9.68 -26.17
CA ASP A 73 -1.59 -8.56 -26.88
C ASP A 73 -2.95 -8.14 -26.29
N ALA A 74 -3.47 -8.86 -25.30
CA ALA A 74 -4.72 -8.49 -24.66
C ALA A 74 -4.54 -7.16 -23.91
N PRO A 75 -5.57 -6.29 -23.89
CA PRO A 75 -5.51 -5.04 -23.15
C PRO A 75 -5.86 -5.29 -21.67
N ILE A 76 -5.17 -6.27 -21.07
CA ILE A 76 -5.35 -6.75 -19.70
C ILE A 76 -3.96 -6.94 -19.09
N ALA A 77 -3.82 -6.60 -17.81
CA ALA A 77 -2.64 -6.93 -17.02
C ALA A 77 -3.04 -7.51 -15.66
N LEU A 78 -2.25 -8.48 -15.20
CA LEU A 78 -2.28 -8.97 -13.83
C LEU A 78 -1.13 -8.31 -13.07
N TYR A 79 -1.34 -7.99 -11.80
CA TYR A 79 -0.29 -7.47 -10.94
C TYR A 79 -0.43 -8.00 -9.53
N GLY A 80 0.69 -7.99 -8.81
CA GLY A 80 0.70 -8.35 -7.40
C GLY A 80 1.98 -7.89 -6.72
N GLN A 81 1.90 -7.79 -5.41
CA GLN A 81 2.98 -7.38 -4.53
C GLN A 81 2.93 -8.24 -3.27
N ILE A 82 4.11 -8.65 -2.83
CA ILE A 82 4.33 -9.35 -1.58
C ILE A 82 5.39 -8.57 -0.82
N VAL A 83 5.11 -8.25 0.44
CA VAL A 83 6.02 -7.49 1.29
C VAL A 83 6.14 -8.20 2.63
N GLY A 84 7.35 -8.36 3.14
CA GLY A 84 7.62 -8.84 4.49
C GLY A 84 8.24 -7.75 5.38
N GLU A 85 7.90 -7.79 6.66
CA GLU A 85 8.41 -6.91 7.74
C GLU A 85 9.65 -7.50 8.44
N ASP A 86 9.92 -8.79 8.26
CA ASP A 86 11.07 -9.47 8.86
C ASP A 86 11.82 -10.27 7.79
N GLU A 87 13.06 -10.66 8.06
CA GLU A 87 13.87 -11.48 7.15
C GLU A 87 14.56 -12.60 7.93
N ASP A 88 14.15 -13.84 7.65
CA ASP A 88 14.88 -15.06 8.04
C ASP A 88 15.55 -15.64 6.78
N LYS A 89 16.87 -15.84 6.86
CA LYS A 89 17.68 -16.46 5.78
C LYS A 89 17.42 -15.88 4.39
N PHE A 90 17.35 -14.55 4.27
CA PHE A 90 17.15 -13.82 3.00
C PHE A 90 15.75 -13.94 2.37
N LEU A 91 14.78 -14.57 3.05
CA LEU A 91 13.39 -14.59 2.62
C LEU A 91 12.54 -13.66 3.50
N PRO A 92 11.67 -12.83 2.91
CA PRO A 92 10.75 -12.02 3.69
C PRO A 92 9.81 -12.91 4.52
N ASN A 93 9.63 -12.54 5.77
CA ASN A 93 8.67 -13.07 6.74
C ASN A 93 7.63 -12.00 7.06
N CYS A 94 6.54 -12.38 7.73
CA CYS A 94 5.44 -11.47 8.05
C CYS A 94 4.86 -10.83 6.78
N LEU A 95 4.42 -11.70 5.87
CA LEU A 95 4.02 -11.38 4.52
C LEU A 95 2.63 -10.74 4.48
N MET A 96 2.56 -9.56 3.88
CA MET A 96 1.32 -8.91 3.42
C MET A 96 1.24 -8.95 1.90
N PHE A 97 0.02 -8.94 1.38
CA PHE A 97 -0.27 -9.21 -0.02
C PHE A 97 -1.15 -8.13 -0.65
N GLN A 98 -0.86 -7.80 -1.89
CA GLN A 98 -1.76 -7.05 -2.76
C GLN A 98 -1.77 -7.73 -4.12
N TYR A 99 -2.94 -7.93 -4.72
CA TYR A 99 -3.03 -8.46 -6.08
C TYR A 99 -4.25 -7.93 -6.80
N GLY A 100 -4.13 -7.81 -8.11
CA GLY A 100 -5.23 -7.29 -8.91
C GLY A 100 -5.10 -7.59 -10.38
N ILE A 101 -6.16 -7.22 -11.08
CA ILE A 101 -6.29 -7.28 -12.52
C ILE A 101 -6.75 -5.92 -13.01
N GLU A 102 -6.16 -5.44 -14.08
CA GLU A 102 -6.60 -4.25 -14.80
C GLU A 102 -6.86 -4.56 -16.26
N GLY A 103 -7.80 -3.84 -16.85
CA GLY A 103 -8.11 -3.89 -18.26
C GLY A 103 -8.29 -2.49 -18.82
N TRP A 104 -8.01 -2.30 -20.10
CA TRP A 104 -8.23 -1.03 -20.77
C TRP A 104 -8.88 -1.20 -22.14
N HIS A 105 -9.55 -0.16 -22.59
CA HIS A 105 -10.15 -0.09 -23.91
C HIS A 105 -10.03 1.32 -24.46
N LYS A 106 -9.66 1.43 -25.73
CA LYS A 106 -9.62 2.69 -26.45
C LYS A 106 -10.86 2.79 -27.33
N PHE A 107 -11.69 3.80 -27.07
CA PHE A 107 -12.77 4.25 -27.94
C PHE A 107 -12.25 5.31 -28.92
N ASP A 108 -13.12 5.81 -29.80
CA ASP A 108 -12.75 6.80 -30.80
C ASP A 108 -12.27 8.13 -30.20
N ASP A 109 -12.89 8.56 -29.09
CA ASP A 109 -12.66 9.87 -28.45
C ASP A 109 -12.21 9.77 -26.97
N SER A 110 -11.96 8.54 -26.50
CA SER A 110 -11.73 8.29 -25.08
C SER A 110 -11.00 6.97 -24.81
N THR A 111 -10.38 6.88 -23.64
CA THR A 111 -9.74 5.66 -23.13
C THR A 111 -10.31 5.32 -21.77
N LEU A 112 -10.78 4.08 -21.61
CA LEU A 112 -11.26 3.53 -20.35
C LEU A 112 -10.20 2.59 -19.78
N ARG A 113 -9.92 2.69 -18.48
CA ARG A 113 -9.21 1.68 -17.70
C ARG A 113 -10.05 1.29 -16.50
N ILE A 114 -10.12 0.00 -16.21
CA ILE A 114 -10.81 -0.56 -15.04
C ILE A 114 -9.87 -1.49 -14.29
N PHE A 115 -10.08 -1.67 -12.99
CA PHE A 115 -9.32 -2.60 -12.17
C PHE A 115 -10.16 -3.22 -11.06
N VAL A 116 -9.72 -4.40 -10.62
CA VAL A 116 -10.12 -5.05 -9.37
C VAL A 116 -8.85 -5.35 -8.60
N GLU A 117 -8.79 -4.95 -7.34
CA GLU A 117 -7.62 -5.13 -6.48
C GLU A 117 -8.06 -5.63 -5.10
N TYR A 118 -7.33 -6.60 -4.56
CA TYR A 118 -7.47 -7.04 -3.19
C TYR A 118 -6.15 -6.84 -2.45
N ALA A 119 -6.24 -6.21 -1.28
CA ALA A 119 -5.12 -6.04 -0.36
C ALA A 119 -5.44 -6.74 0.95
N ASP A 120 -4.52 -7.58 1.41
CA ASP A 120 -4.54 -8.24 2.71
C ASP A 120 -3.28 -7.85 3.49
N LEU A 121 -3.49 -7.02 4.50
CA LEU A 121 -2.44 -6.44 5.34
C LEU A 121 -2.29 -7.20 6.66
N THR A 122 -2.89 -8.39 6.74
CA THR A 122 -2.51 -9.41 7.71
C THR A 122 -1.06 -9.84 7.48
N SER A 123 -0.38 -10.23 8.56
CA SER A 123 0.95 -10.82 8.49
C SER A 123 0.88 -12.34 8.36
N TYR A 124 1.32 -12.92 7.26
CA TYR A 124 1.39 -14.37 7.07
C TYR A 124 2.83 -14.90 7.09
N TRP A 125 3.01 -16.14 7.52
CA TRP A 125 4.33 -16.76 7.60
C TRP A 125 4.40 -17.97 6.68
N TRP A 126 5.52 -18.16 5.98
CA TRP A 126 5.75 -19.38 5.21
C TRP A 126 6.09 -20.60 6.09
N THR A 127 6.37 -20.36 7.38
CA THR A 127 6.69 -21.39 8.39
C THR A 127 5.48 -21.84 9.24
N ASP A 128 4.25 -21.52 8.83
CA ASP A 128 3.02 -21.82 9.58
C ASP A 128 3.01 -21.24 11.02
N ASP A 129 3.70 -20.12 11.27
CA ASP A 129 3.64 -19.44 12.56
C ASP A 129 2.20 -18.91 12.80
N PRO A 130 1.56 -19.23 13.96
CA PRO A 130 0.20 -18.81 14.24
C PRO A 130 0.07 -17.30 14.49
N ARG A 131 1.17 -16.57 14.70
CA ARG A 131 1.16 -15.12 14.98
C ARG A 131 0.94 -14.34 13.69
N THR A 132 -0.32 -14.11 13.34
CA THR A 132 -0.67 -13.44 12.08
C THR A 132 -1.19 -12.00 12.23
N ARG A 133 -1.41 -11.56 13.47
CA ARG A 133 -2.06 -10.28 13.79
C ARG A 133 -1.14 -9.36 14.56
N ASN A 134 -1.42 -8.07 14.48
CA ASN A 134 -0.74 -7.01 15.21
C ASN A 134 0.76 -6.92 14.92
N ILE A 135 1.15 -7.28 13.68
CA ILE A 135 2.54 -7.24 13.21
C ILE A 135 2.75 -6.19 12.11
N THR A 136 1.94 -6.21 11.04
CA THR A 136 2.12 -5.34 9.87
C THR A 136 2.23 -3.87 10.24
N TYR A 137 3.22 -3.17 9.71
CA TYR A 137 3.59 -1.79 10.02
C TYR A 137 3.85 -1.51 11.50
N GLY A 138 3.93 -2.51 12.37
CA GLY A 138 4.27 -2.38 13.78
C GLY A 138 5.77 -2.59 13.99
N HIS A 139 6.35 -1.89 14.98
CA HIS A 139 7.74 -2.13 15.36
C HIS A 139 7.96 -1.86 16.85
N HIS A 140 8.81 -2.64 17.49
CA HIS A 140 9.04 -2.56 18.94
C HIS A 140 10.03 -1.47 19.37
N ILE A 141 10.92 -1.04 18.46
CA ILE A 141 11.82 0.11 18.69
C ILE A 141 11.16 1.42 18.22
N TYR A 142 10.52 1.38 17.06
CA TYR A 142 9.84 2.52 16.46
C TYR A 142 8.37 2.37 16.78
N ASN A 143 7.95 2.82 17.97
CA ASN A 143 6.62 2.53 18.52
C ASN A 143 5.46 3.10 17.69
N ASP A 144 5.70 4.16 16.90
CA ASP A 144 4.72 4.66 15.92
C ASP A 144 4.55 3.68 14.74
N GLY A 145 5.48 2.75 14.58
CA GLY A 145 5.57 1.80 13.48
C GLY A 145 6.02 2.44 12.18
N TYR A 146 5.66 1.81 11.06
CA TYR A 146 5.86 2.34 9.71
C TYR A 146 4.80 3.39 9.35
N ARG A 147 4.66 4.38 10.24
CA ARG A 147 3.67 5.46 10.17
C ARG A 147 4.33 6.81 10.42
N TYR A 148 3.79 7.84 9.77
CA TYR A 148 4.19 9.23 10.01
C TYR A 148 2.99 10.04 10.50
N ARG A 149 3.08 10.54 11.74
CA ARG A 149 1.99 11.27 12.42
C ARG A 149 0.67 10.49 12.42
N GLY A 150 0.76 9.20 12.73
CA GLY A 150 -0.40 8.31 12.76
C GLY A 150 -1.00 7.99 11.39
N ARG A 151 -0.29 8.20 10.28
CA ARG A 151 -0.71 7.76 8.94
C ARG A 151 0.25 6.71 8.40
N PRO A 152 -0.22 5.58 7.87
CA PRO A 152 0.65 4.57 7.31
C PRO A 152 1.44 5.16 6.13
N ILE A 153 2.72 4.82 6.08
CA ILE A 153 3.58 5.16 4.94
C ILE A 153 3.32 4.16 3.79
N GLY A 154 2.92 2.93 4.13
CA GLY A 154 2.50 1.89 3.19
C GLY A 154 1.04 2.05 2.74
N HIS A 155 0.29 0.95 2.76
CA HIS A 155 -1.10 0.94 2.30
C HIS A 155 -2.01 1.69 3.30
N TRP A 156 -2.95 2.49 2.76
CA TRP A 156 -3.80 3.40 3.54
C TRP A 156 -4.69 2.69 4.58
N ALA A 157 -5.12 1.46 4.27
CA ALA A 157 -5.98 0.66 5.14
C ALA A 157 -5.25 0.15 6.39
N ASP A 158 -3.94 0.31 6.44
CA ASP A 158 -3.12 0.00 7.60
C ASP A 158 -3.21 -1.48 8.04
N GLN A 159 -2.52 -1.80 9.13
CA GLN A 159 -2.39 -3.11 9.74
C GLN A 159 -3.69 -3.92 9.83
N ASP A 160 -3.57 -5.22 9.53
CA ASP A 160 -4.61 -6.24 9.66
C ASP A 160 -5.91 -5.94 8.90
N SER A 161 -5.84 -5.10 7.86
CA SER A 161 -6.99 -4.76 7.03
C SER A 161 -7.03 -5.59 5.75
N GLN A 162 -8.24 -5.98 5.36
CA GLN A 162 -8.54 -6.72 4.13
C GLN A 162 -9.51 -5.91 3.29
N ILE A 163 -9.05 -5.38 2.15
CA ILE A 163 -9.82 -4.48 1.31
C ILE A 163 -9.91 -5.01 -0.12
N LEU A 164 -11.14 -5.11 -0.63
CA LEU A 164 -11.43 -5.27 -2.05
C LEU A 164 -11.79 -3.91 -2.65
N SER A 165 -11.13 -3.55 -3.74
CA SER A 165 -11.35 -2.32 -4.49
C SER A 165 -11.74 -2.64 -5.93
N PHE A 166 -12.76 -1.96 -6.43
CA PHE A 166 -13.12 -1.92 -7.84
C PHE A 166 -13.06 -0.47 -8.30
N GLY A 167 -12.38 -0.18 -9.41
CA GLY A 167 -12.32 1.18 -9.89
C GLY A 167 -12.18 1.29 -11.40
N GLY A 168 -12.37 2.51 -11.90
CA GLY A 168 -12.18 2.81 -13.29
C GLY A 168 -12.01 4.29 -13.56
N VAL A 169 -11.32 4.59 -14.66
CA VAL A 169 -11.08 5.94 -15.16
C VAL A 169 -11.38 5.97 -16.65
N LEU A 170 -12.23 6.90 -17.06
CA LEU A 170 -12.49 7.26 -18.45
C LEU A 170 -11.85 8.62 -18.71
N GLN A 171 -10.93 8.68 -19.66
CA GLN A 171 -10.27 9.91 -20.09
C GLN A 171 -10.62 10.21 -21.53
N THR A 172 -11.24 11.35 -21.78
CA THR A 172 -11.57 11.84 -23.13
C THR A 172 -10.40 12.63 -23.73
N GLU A 173 -10.35 12.74 -25.06
CA GLU A 173 -9.34 13.53 -25.76
C GLU A 173 -9.39 15.02 -25.42
N ASN A 174 -10.56 15.54 -25.02
CA ASN A 174 -10.76 16.92 -24.58
C ASN A 174 -10.32 17.18 -23.12
N GLU A 175 -9.43 16.34 -22.58
CA GLU A 175 -8.91 16.43 -21.20
C GLU A 175 -10.00 16.39 -20.11
N ILE A 176 -11.18 15.82 -20.43
CA ILE A 176 -12.22 15.53 -19.43
C ILE A 176 -12.00 14.10 -18.94
N GLY A 177 -11.76 13.95 -17.65
CA GLY A 177 -11.63 12.67 -16.97
C GLY A 177 -12.81 12.42 -16.04
N TRP A 178 -13.31 11.20 -16.02
CA TRP A 178 -14.22 10.69 -15.00
C TRP A 178 -13.60 9.46 -14.37
N GLY A 179 -13.83 9.24 -13.09
CA GLY A 179 -13.52 7.96 -12.51
C GLY A 179 -14.32 7.67 -11.28
N THR A 180 -14.25 6.40 -10.89
CA THR A 180 -14.98 5.87 -9.75
C THR A 180 -14.11 4.84 -9.04
N ILE A 181 -14.21 4.79 -7.72
CA ILE A 181 -13.64 3.70 -6.92
C ILE A 181 -14.69 3.28 -5.90
N ILE A 182 -14.93 1.98 -5.82
CA ILE A 182 -15.74 1.32 -4.80
C ILE A 182 -14.78 0.49 -3.97
N ARG A 183 -14.86 0.60 -2.64
CA ARG A 183 -14.05 -0.20 -1.73
C ARG A 183 -14.96 -0.88 -0.72
N THR A 184 -14.62 -2.11 -0.36
CA THR A 184 -15.30 -2.83 0.72
C THR A 184 -14.34 -3.78 1.40
N GLY A 185 -14.54 -4.02 2.69
CA GLY A 185 -13.68 -4.94 3.41
C GLY A 185 -13.79 -4.79 4.92
N LYS A 186 -12.75 -5.23 5.60
CA LYS A 186 -12.60 -5.13 7.05
C LYS A 186 -11.34 -4.33 7.35
N LEU A 187 -11.47 -3.34 8.21
CA LEU A 187 -10.34 -2.68 8.83
C LEU A 187 -10.04 -3.35 10.16
N ASN A 188 -8.76 -3.62 10.41
CA ASN A 188 -8.26 -4.26 11.63
C ASN A 188 -9.06 -5.52 12.01
N GLU A 189 -8.92 -6.57 11.22
CA GLU A 189 -9.92 -7.63 11.14
C GLU A 189 -10.09 -8.47 12.41
N ASP A 190 -9.08 -8.51 13.27
CA ASP A 190 -9.12 -9.21 14.56
C ASP A 190 -9.74 -8.34 15.67
N GLY A 191 -9.93 -7.05 15.40
CA GLY A 191 -10.43 -6.04 16.32
C GLY A 191 -9.54 -5.82 17.54
N THR A 192 -8.27 -6.22 17.47
CA THR A 192 -7.30 -5.99 18.54
C THR A 192 -6.20 -5.04 18.06
N GLY A 193 -5.14 -4.84 18.84
CA GLY A 193 -4.11 -3.84 18.52
C GLY A 193 -4.55 -2.39 18.70
N ILE A 194 -3.59 -1.54 19.05
CA ILE A 194 -3.82 -0.10 19.28
C ILE A 194 -3.17 0.77 18.21
N THR A 195 -2.48 0.16 17.25
CA THR A 195 -1.56 0.81 16.31
C THR A 195 -2.19 1.09 14.95
N SER A 196 -3.29 0.44 14.60
CA SER A 196 -4.04 0.76 13.37
C SER A 196 -4.57 2.19 13.43
N SER A 197 -4.17 3.01 12.47
CA SER A 197 -4.55 4.42 12.37
C SER A 197 -5.99 4.66 11.95
N VAL A 198 -6.58 3.68 11.23
CA VAL A 198 -7.92 3.78 10.68
C VAL A 198 -8.95 2.99 11.49
N SER A 199 -8.51 2.07 12.35
CA SER A 199 -9.40 1.26 13.19
C SER A 199 -8.72 0.72 14.44
N ALA A 200 -8.29 1.60 15.35
CA ALA A 200 -7.62 1.18 16.58
C ALA A 200 -8.55 0.40 17.52
N SER A 201 -8.12 -0.79 17.93
CA SER A 201 -8.78 -1.65 18.95
C SER A 201 -10.23 -2.01 18.63
N THR A 202 -10.59 -2.02 17.36
CA THR A 202 -11.93 -2.38 16.92
C THR A 202 -11.87 -2.94 15.51
N LEU A 203 -12.66 -3.97 15.25
CA LEU A 203 -12.93 -4.45 13.90
C LEU A 203 -13.95 -3.50 13.29
N THR A 204 -13.70 -2.98 12.08
CA THR A 204 -14.66 -2.12 11.39
C THR A 204 -14.98 -2.66 10.01
N ASP A 205 -16.27 -2.95 9.75
CA ASP A 205 -16.73 -3.20 8.38
C ASP A 205 -16.66 -1.88 7.61
N TYR A 206 -16.01 -1.90 6.45
CA TYR A 206 -15.74 -0.72 5.63
C TYR A 206 -16.47 -0.81 4.28
N PHE A 207 -17.06 0.31 3.87
CA PHE A 207 -17.53 0.52 2.52
C PHE A 207 -17.30 1.97 2.10
N SER A 208 -16.81 2.19 0.88
CA SER A 208 -16.78 3.52 0.27
C SER A 208 -17.12 3.48 -1.22
N LEU A 209 -17.68 4.59 -1.70
CA LEU A 209 -17.87 4.89 -3.11
C LEU A 209 -17.38 6.31 -3.35
N ASP A 210 -16.43 6.47 -4.26
CA ASP A 210 -15.91 7.75 -4.71
C ASP A 210 -16.19 7.92 -6.20
N ILE A 211 -16.59 9.13 -6.60
CA ILE A 211 -16.69 9.58 -7.98
C ILE A 211 -15.86 10.84 -8.12
N PHE A 212 -14.98 10.90 -9.12
CA PHE A 212 -14.15 12.06 -9.39
C PHE A 212 -14.27 12.51 -10.84
N ASN A 213 -14.16 13.82 -11.05
CA ASN A 213 -14.08 14.44 -12.35
C ASN A 213 -12.84 15.34 -12.42
N SER A 214 -12.19 15.32 -13.57
CA SER A 214 -11.10 16.22 -13.92
C SER A 214 -11.46 16.94 -15.21
N ARG A 215 -11.24 18.26 -15.25
CA ARG A 215 -11.48 19.05 -16.44
C ARG A 215 -10.45 20.15 -16.59
N SER A 216 -9.90 20.26 -17.79
CA SER A 216 -9.02 21.33 -18.18
C SER A 216 -9.76 22.36 -19.03
N TYR A 217 -9.51 23.64 -18.75
CA TYR A 217 -10.00 24.77 -19.51
C TYR A 217 -8.81 25.53 -20.07
N GLN A 218 -8.31 25.09 -21.22
CA GLN A 218 -7.10 25.61 -21.85
C GLN A 218 -7.13 27.14 -22.06
N ALA A 219 -8.30 27.70 -22.44
CA ALA A 219 -8.47 29.14 -22.63
C ALA A 219 -8.18 29.98 -21.36
N TYR A 220 -8.19 29.36 -20.18
CA TYR A 220 -7.95 30.01 -18.89
C TYR A 220 -6.74 29.44 -18.15
N GLU A 221 -5.99 28.51 -18.77
CA GLU A 221 -4.89 27.78 -18.14
C GLU A 221 -5.30 27.18 -16.78
N LEU A 222 -6.55 26.73 -16.69
CA LEU A 222 -7.21 26.31 -15.45
C LEU A 222 -7.54 24.82 -15.49
N SER A 223 -7.13 24.09 -14.47
CA SER A 223 -7.56 22.72 -14.21
C SER A 223 -8.46 22.68 -12.98
N VAL A 224 -9.59 21.98 -13.11
CA VAL A 224 -10.58 21.78 -12.06
C VAL A 224 -10.71 20.29 -11.79
N ASN A 225 -10.51 19.89 -10.54
CA ASN A 225 -10.75 18.51 -10.10
C ASN A 225 -11.80 18.52 -9.00
N THR A 226 -12.81 17.67 -9.14
CA THR A 226 -13.87 17.50 -8.14
C THR A 226 -13.99 16.05 -7.74
N SER A 227 -14.42 15.82 -6.50
CA SER A 227 -14.88 14.51 -6.07
C SER A 227 -16.12 14.61 -5.21
N PHE A 228 -16.88 13.52 -5.23
CA PHE A 228 -18.00 13.28 -4.34
C PHE A 228 -17.93 11.81 -3.94
N GLY A 229 -18.04 11.55 -2.65
CA GLY A 229 -17.97 10.20 -2.11
C GLY A 229 -18.95 9.97 -0.97
N TRP A 230 -19.20 8.70 -0.72
CA TRP A 230 -19.94 8.18 0.41
C TRP A 230 -19.05 7.17 1.14
N GLU A 231 -18.98 7.26 2.45
CA GLU A 231 -18.27 6.31 3.31
C GLU A 231 -19.21 5.76 4.39
N SER A 232 -19.07 4.47 4.69
CA SER A 232 -19.76 3.77 5.77
C SER A 232 -18.74 2.96 6.56
N LEU A 233 -18.65 3.27 7.85
CA LEU A 233 -17.79 2.63 8.83
C LEU A 233 -18.68 2.01 9.90
N LYS A 234 -18.62 0.69 10.08
CA LYS A 234 -19.39 -0.01 11.11
C LYS A 234 -18.46 -0.75 12.07
N PRO A 235 -18.04 -0.09 13.17
CA PRO A 235 -17.25 -0.73 14.22
C PRO A 235 -18.02 -1.85 14.92
N ALA A 236 -17.34 -2.93 15.29
CA ALA A 236 -17.91 -4.05 16.02
C ALA A 236 -18.40 -3.60 17.40
N GLY A 237 -19.70 -3.81 17.67
CA GLY A 237 -20.35 -3.35 18.90
C GLY A 237 -20.62 -1.83 18.96
N GLY A 238 -20.29 -1.09 17.89
CA GLY A 238 -20.55 0.34 17.75
C GLY A 238 -21.79 0.66 16.92
N LYS A 239 -22.02 1.95 16.71
CA LYS A 239 -22.99 2.45 15.72
C LYS A 239 -22.29 2.65 14.39
N THR A 240 -23.02 2.44 13.29
CA THR A 240 -22.54 2.81 11.96
C THR A 240 -22.36 4.32 11.87
N ASP A 241 -21.19 4.75 11.39
CA ASP A 241 -20.87 6.12 11.00
C ASP A 241 -20.90 6.20 9.47
N GLU A 242 -21.74 7.08 8.92
CA GLU A 242 -21.90 7.24 7.48
C GLU A 242 -21.87 8.71 7.11
N GLY A 243 -21.15 9.03 6.04
CA GLY A 243 -20.89 10.41 5.68
C GLY A 243 -20.67 10.61 4.19
N LEU A 244 -20.98 11.83 3.76
CA LEU A 244 -20.59 12.33 2.46
C LEU A 244 -19.22 13.00 2.57
N ALA A 245 -18.36 12.75 1.59
CA ALA A 245 -17.07 13.40 1.44
C ALA A 245 -16.95 14.02 0.04
N GLY A 246 -16.05 14.99 -0.12
CA GLY A 246 -15.77 15.57 -1.42
C GLY A 246 -14.67 16.61 -1.35
N TYR A 247 -14.04 16.88 -2.49
CA TYR A 247 -13.07 17.95 -2.62
C TYR A 247 -13.28 18.72 -3.93
N LEU A 248 -12.78 19.95 -3.94
CA LEU A 248 -12.62 20.78 -5.12
C LEU A 248 -11.19 21.31 -5.13
N THR A 249 -10.46 21.06 -6.21
CA THR A 249 -9.13 21.63 -6.45
C THR A 249 -9.16 22.47 -7.71
N LEU A 250 -8.63 23.68 -7.61
CA LEU A 250 -8.44 24.61 -8.72
C LEU A 250 -6.94 24.85 -8.86
N THR A 251 -6.37 24.54 -10.02
CA THR A 251 -4.97 24.80 -10.35
C THR A 251 -4.91 25.72 -11.56
N ARG A 252 -4.15 26.80 -11.46
CA ARG A 252 -3.92 27.73 -12.55
C ARG A 252 -2.43 27.92 -12.76
N ALA A 253 -1.95 27.72 -13.98
CA ALA A 253 -0.60 28.11 -14.36
C ALA A 253 -0.56 29.63 -14.61
N PHE A 254 0.57 30.25 -14.28
CA PHE A 254 0.85 31.67 -14.50
C PHE A 254 2.17 31.82 -15.26
#